data_AF-A0A2S6CNS9-F1
#
_entry.id   AF-A0A2S6CNS9-F1
#
_cell.length_a   1.000
_cell.length_b   1.000
_cell.length_c   1.000
_cell.angle_alpha   90.00
_cell.angle_beta   90.00
_cell.angle_gamma   90.00
#
_symmetry.space_group_name_H-M   'P 1'
#
loop_
_entity.id
_entity.type
_entity.pdbx_description
1 polymer ?
#
loop_
_entity_poly.entity_id
_entity_poly.type
_entity_poly.pdbx_seq_one_letter_code
_entity_poly.pdbx_strand_id
1 'polypeptide(L)'
;MRFFAIVPILLLTAALVLTFLGLFAGHRESFLQDYEVLNLNISQLGLKSVQTVSSAGTSEFGQAVNELPADVRTLVEQNANSALQALGLPQFYNAHVLTWCEGEYEPNAEAENAKKNFTHCSKEQAGYSFDPREEIQATLDDAGFSDVKVKDLGWWPQSLDDALDLVKPITRAAFILFVAECVVIFVCLFSAVVAFFASGRVSACCNIFFNLLAFLISAAISSLMTALVVVGKAAINEYGSDYGVHASGGHKFLALSWAATACLLVTALAWCIDCCIPRHKKQPVVEKYIE
;
A
#
# COMPACT_ATOMS: atom_id res chain seq x y z
N MET A 1 -29.30 17.50 -22.91
CA MET A 1 -28.49 16.94 -21.81
C MET A 1 -28.25 15.46 -22.08
N ARG A 2 -27.03 14.95 -21.85
CA ARG A 2 -26.70 13.53 -22.02
C ARG A 2 -26.84 12.81 -20.68
N PHE A 3 -28.02 12.27 -20.36
CA PHE A 3 -28.19 11.47 -19.13
C PHE A 3 -27.24 10.26 -19.06
N PHE A 4 -26.81 9.75 -20.21
CA PHE A 4 -25.80 8.69 -20.32
C PHE A 4 -24.42 9.10 -19.76
N ALA A 5 -24.10 10.40 -19.68
CA ALA A 5 -22.84 10.88 -19.11
C ALA A 5 -22.82 10.86 -17.57
N ILE A 6 -23.97 10.66 -16.91
CA ILE A 6 -24.06 10.62 -15.44
C ILE A 6 -23.30 9.42 -14.87
N VAL A 7 -23.44 8.24 -15.50
CA VAL A 7 -22.77 7.01 -15.05
C VAL A 7 -21.23 7.16 -15.11
N PRO A 8 -20.63 7.61 -16.24
CA PRO A 8 -19.21 7.96 -16.28
C PRO A 8 -18.76 8.95 -15.21
N ILE A 9 -19.53 10.01 -14.94
CA ILE A 9 -19.19 11.00 -13.91
C ILE A 9 -19.12 10.33 -12.54
N LEU A 10 -20.13 9.53 -12.17
CA LEU A 10 -20.17 8.84 -10.88
C LEU A 10 -19.01 7.84 -10.73
N LEU A 11 -18.71 7.07 -11.79
CA LEU A 11 -17.62 6.09 -11.77
C LEU A 11 -16.23 6.77 -11.71
N LEU A 12 -16.04 7.89 -12.40
CA LEU A 12 -14.81 8.68 -12.30
C LEU A 12 -14.64 9.29 -10.92
N THR A 13 -15.71 9.79 -10.30
CA THR A 13 -15.67 10.28 -8.92
C THR A 13 -15.34 9.15 -7.96
N ALA A 14 -15.96 7.98 -8.12
CA ALA A 14 -15.65 6.80 -7.30
C ALA A 14 -14.19 6.37 -7.48
N ALA A 15 -13.69 6.28 -8.72
CA ALA A 15 -12.29 5.95 -9.00
C ALA A 15 -11.34 6.96 -8.34
N LEU A 16 -11.61 8.26 -8.45
CA LEU A 16 -10.80 9.30 -7.81
C LEU A 16 -10.75 9.14 -6.29
N VAL A 17 -11.91 8.91 -5.66
CA VAL A 17 -12.00 8.69 -4.22
C VAL A 17 -11.20 7.45 -3.81
N LEU A 18 -11.36 6.34 -4.53
CA LEU A 18 -10.59 5.13 -4.27
C LEU A 18 -9.08 5.39 -4.41
N THR A 19 -8.61 5.99 -5.51
CA THR A 19 -7.20 6.34 -5.67
C THR A 19 -6.67 7.17 -4.50
N PHE A 20 -7.43 8.16 -4.02
CA PHE A 20 -7.04 8.94 -2.84
C PHE A 20 -7.02 8.14 -1.54
N LEU A 21 -8.02 7.28 -1.30
CA LEU A 21 -8.06 6.41 -0.12
C LEU A 21 -6.86 5.45 -0.09
N GLY A 22 -6.46 4.90 -1.23
CA GLY A 22 -5.27 4.04 -1.33
C GLY A 22 -3.97 4.81 -1.15
N LEU A 23 -3.87 6.02 -1.71
CA LEU A 23 -2.65 6.85 -1.64
C LEU A 23 -2.40 7.40 -0.23
N PHE A 24 -3.46 7.78 0.48
CA PHE A 24 -3.38 8.37 1.83
C PHE A 24 -3.74 7.40 2.96
N ALA A 25 -3.86 6.10 2.67
CA ALA A 25 -3.98 5.08 3.70
C ALA A 25 -2.83 5.20 4.71
N GLY A 26 -3.14 5.11 6.00
CA GLY A 26 -2.12 5.20 7.04
C GLY A 26 -1.52 6.59 7.27
N HIS A 27 -2.14 7.66 6.76
CA HIS A 27 -1.69 9.03 7.08
C HIS A 27 -1.79 9.37 8.58
N ARG A 28 -2.65 8.67 9.32
CA ARG A 28 -2.79 8.75 10.79
C ARG A 28 -3.14 7.38 11.34
N GLU A 29 -2.83 7.15 12.62
CA GLU A 29 -3.08 5.89 13.35
C GLU A 29 -4.51 5.33 13.21
N SER A 30 -5.53 6.16 12.99
CA SER A 30 -6.93 5.72 12.84
C SER A 30 -7.44 5.64 11.41
N PHE A 31 -6.66 6.03 10.41
CA PHE A 31 -7.11 6.18 9.03
C PHE A 31 -6.67 5.02 8.14
N LEU A 32 -7.63 4.16 7.75
CA LEU A 32 -7.44 3.05 6.79
C LEU A 32 -6.21 2.16 7.06
N GLN A 33 -5.95 1.84 8.33
CA GLN A 33 -4.76 1.08 8.69
C GLN A 33 -4.72 -0.34 8.16
N ASP A 34 -5.89 -0.95 7.90
CA ASP A 34 -6.01 -2.28 7.30
C ASP A 34 -5.81 -2.28 5.77
N TYR A 35 -5.55 -1.12 5.17
CA TYR A 35 -5.25 -0.97 3.74
C TYR A 35 -3.75 -0.86 3.52
N GLU A 36 -2.95 -1.50 4.38
CA GLU A 36 -1.52 -1.60 4.20
C GLU A 36 -1.18 -2.37 2.93
N VAL A 37 -0.13 -1.92 2.25
CA VAL A 37 0.47 -2.65 1.12
C VAL A 37 1.15 -3.90 1.67
N LEU A 38 1.91 -3.75 2.75
CA LEU A 38 2.63 -4.83 3.39
C LEU A 38 2.56 -4.66 4.92
N ASN A 39 2.22 -5.73 5.62
CA ASN A 39 2.39 -5.82 7.06
C ASN A 39 3.61 -6.68 7.36
N LEU A 40 4.53 -6.16 8.17
CA LEU A 40 5.66 -6.88 8.71
C LEU A 40 5.37 -7.17 10.19
N ASN A 41 5.12 -8.42 10.54
CA ASN A 41 4.98 -8.86 11.92
C ASN A 41 6.35 -9.32 12.43
N ILE A 42 6.83 -8.68 13.50
CA ILE A 42 8.09 -9.00 14.16
C ILE A 42 7.89 -9.42 15.62
N SER A 43 6.65 -9.64 16.08
CA SER A 43 6.34 -10.06 17.47
C SER A 43 7.15 -11.26 17.96
N GLN A 44 7.49 -12.18 17.06
CA GLN A 44 8.25 -13.39 17.37
C GLN A 44 9.76 -13.23 17.12
N LEU A 45 10.21 -12.03 16.77
CA LEU A 45 11.62 -11.73 16.57
C LEU A 45 12.40 -12.08 17.84
N GLY A 46 13.42 -12.91 17.71
CA GLY A 46 14.24 -13.33 18.83
C GLY A 46 13.88 -14.71 19.41
N LEU A 47 12.65 -15.22 19.27
CA LEU A 47 12.26 -16.49 19.92
C LEU A 47 13.10 -17.68 19.42
N LYS A 48 13.25 -17.77 18.09
CA LYS A 48 14.01 -18.83 17.42
C LYS A 48 15.52 -18.61 17.49
N SER A 49 15.99 -17.36 17.47
CA SER A 49 17.41 -17.06 17.60
C SER A 49 17.90 -17.34 19.03
N VAL A 50 17.12 -16.99 20.06
CA VAL A 50 17.42 -17.33 21.47
C VAL A 50 17.31 -18.83 21.74
N GLN A 51 16.35 -19.55 21.14
CA GLN A 51 16.33 -21.02 21.20
C GLN A 51 17.54 -21.67 20.50
N THR A 52 18.02 -21.10 19.39
CA THR A 52 19.21 -21.59 18.66
C THR A 52 20.52 -21.32 19.42
N VAL A 53 20.57 -20.26 20.23
CA VAL A 53 21.70 -19.93 21.14
C VAL A 53 21.97 -21.06 22.14
N SER A 54 20.99 -21.90 22.47
CA SER A 54 21.18 -23.08 23.32
C SER A 54 22.02 -24.20 22.68
N SER A 55 22.29 -24.15 21.36
CA SER A 55 22.98 -25.24 20.65
C SER A 55 24.22 -24.85 19.82
N ALA A 56 24.45 -23.59 19.46
CA ALA A 56 25.70 -23.17 18.81
C ALA A 56 25.93 -21.65 18.85
N GLY A 57 27.02 -21.22 19.51
CA GLY A 57 27.84 -20.03 19.24
C GLY A 57 27.18 -18.66 18.91
N THR A 58 27.18 -17.77 19.91
CA THR A 58 27.38 -16.30 19.79
C THR A 58 26.64 -15.54 18.67
N SER A 59 25.32 -15.38 18.77
CA SER A 59 24.64 -14.30 18.03
C SER A 59 24.73 -12.98 18.82
N GLU A 60 24.95 -11.86 18.13
CA GLU A 60 25.04 -10.53 18.74
C GLU A 60 23.70 -10.07 19.34
N PHE A 61 22.57 -10.52 18.80
CA PHE A 61 21.26 -10.39 19.47
C PHE A 61 21.28 -11.02 20.87
N GLY A 62 21.90 -12.19 21.00
CA GLY A 62 22.12 -12.82 22.30
C GLY A 62 23.03 -11.99 23.21
N GLN A 63 24.00 -11.25 22.66
CA GLN A 63 24.85 -10.35 23.43
C GLN A 63 24.07 -9.12 23.93
N ALA A 64 23.26 -8.49 23.07
CA ALA A 64 22.37 -7.39 23.46
C ALA A 64 21.38 -7.83 24.57
N VAL A 65 20.81 -9.03 24.42
CA VAL A 65 19.98 -9.63 25.47
C VAL A 65 20.79 -9.89 26.74
N ASN A 66 22.07 -10.26 26.64
CA ASN A 66 22.91 -10.51 27.81
C ASN A 66 23.23 -9.26 28.64
N GLU A 67 23.17 -8.07 28.04
CA GLU A 67 23.35 -6.80 28.73
C GLU A 67 22.12 -6.35 29.53
N LEU A 68 20.96 -6.98 29.30
CA LEU A 68 19.75 -6.73 30.09
C LEU A 68 19.89 -7.22 31.54
N PRO A 69 19.11 -6.64 32.48
CA PRO A 69 18.99 -7.16 33.84
C PRO A 69 18.60 -8.65 33.88
N ALA A 70 19.14 -9.42 34.82
CA ALA A 70 18.98 -10.88 34.86
C ALA A 70 17.52 -11.34 34.97
N ASP A 71 16.69 -10.59 35.68
CA ASP A 71 15.24 -10.78 35.78
C ASP A 71 14.54 -10.58 34.42
N VAL A 72 14.89 -9.53 33.69
CA VAL A 72 14.37 -9.27 32.34
C VAL A 72 14.85 -10.34 31.36
N ARG A 73 16.11 -10.77 31.44
CA ARG A 73 16.69 -11.82 30.60
C ARG A 73 15.93 -13.14 30.68
N THR A 74 15.57 -13.58 31.88
CA THR A 74 14.80 -14.83 32.04
C THR A 74 13.41 -14.76 31.41
N LEU A 75 12.80 -13.57 31.36
CA LEU A 75 11.52 -13.36 30.67
C LEU A 75 11.70 -13.33 29.15
N VAL A 76 12.77 -12.70 28.66
CA VAL A 76 13.15 -12.67 27.24
C VAL A 76 13.43 -14.07 26.69
N GLU A 77 14.12 -14.92 27.45
CA GLU A 77 14.39 -16.30 27.07
C GLU A 77 13.13 -17.16 26.95
N GLN A 78 12.04 -16.74 27.59
CA GLN A 78 10.75 -17.45 27.59
C GLN A 78 9.71 -16.82 26.64
N ASN A 79 9.88 -15.55 26.25
CA ASN A 79 8.89 -14.80 25.49
C ASN A 79 9.52 -13.70 24.59
N ALA A 80 9.32 -13.81 23.27
CA ALA A 80 9.84 -12.85 22.29
C ALA A 80 9.16 -11.48 22.38
N ASN A 81 7.86 -11.44 22.72
CA ASN A 81 7.17 -10.16 22.92
C ASN A 81 7.81 -9.35 24.06
N SER A 82 8.26 -10.05 25.11
CA SER A 82 8.97 -9.41 26.22
C SER A 82 10.35 -8.92 25.82
N ALA A 83 11.00 -9.56 24.84
CA ALA A 83 12.27 -9.11 24.26
C ALA A 83 12.11 -7.78 23.52
N LEU A 84 11.12 -7.69 22.63
CA LEU A 84 10.83 -6.47 21.88
C LEU A 84 10.47 -5.32 22.81
N GLN A 85 9.63 -5.58 23.81
CA GLN A 85 9.23 -4.57 24.79
C GLN A 85 10.42 -4.09 25.64
N ALA A 86 11.33 -4.99 26.02
CA ALA A 86 12.55 -4.63 26.74
C ALA A 86 13.52 -3.79 25.90
N LEU A 87 13.54 -4.00 24.58
CA LEU A 87 14.33 -3.23 23.61
C LEU A 87 13.60 -1.99 23.08
N GLY A 88 12.36 -1.74 23.51
CA GLY A 88 11.52 -0.64 23.00
C GLY A 88 11.07 -0.80 21.55
N LEU A 89 11.17 -2.00 20.98
CA LEU A 89 10.80 -2.28 19.59
C LEU A 89 9.29 -2.53 19.45
N PRO A 90 8.65 -2.03 18.38
CA PRO A 90 7.27 -2.36 18.07
C PRO A 90 7.13 -3.83 17.68
N GLN A 91 5.90 -4.35 17.71
CA GLN A 91 5.61 -5.75 17.35
C GLN A 91 5.27 -5.92 15.87
N PHE A 92 4.88 -4.84 15.19
CA PHE A 92 4.65 -4.88 13.75
C PHE A 92 4.87 -3.50 13.10
N TYR A 93 5.09 -3.54 11.79
CA TYR A 93 5.06 -2.39 10.89
C TYR A 93 4.02 -2.61 9.79
N ASN A 94 3.28 -1.57 9.44
CA ASN A 94 2.38 -1.49 8.30
C ASN A 94 2.94 -0.47 7.32
N ALA A 95 3.38 -0.93 6.15
CA ALA A 95 3.81 -0.06 5.06
C ALA A 95 2.61 0.29 4.17
N HIS A 96 2.39 1.59 3.98
CA HIS A 96 1.41 2.17 3.06
C HIS A 96 2.15 2.79 1.87
N VAL A 97 1.41 3.40 0.92
CA VAL A 97 2.03 3.97 -0.29
C VAL A 97 2.94 5.15 0.02
N LEU A 98 2.54 6.00 0.97
CA LEU A 98 3.26 7.24 1.32
C LEU A 98 3.80 7.27 2.75
N THR A 99 3.33 6.37 3.61
CA THR A 99 3.67 6.34 5.04
C THR A 99 3.97 4.93 5.48
N TRP A 100 4.51 4.81 6.68
CA TRP A 100 4.52 3.57 7.43
C TRP A 100 3.98 3.86 8.83
N CYS A 101 3.42 2.83 9.47
CA CYS A 101 2.96 2.90 10.85
C CYS A 101 3.48 1.70 11.63
N GLU A 102 3.74 1.90 12.91
CA GLU A 102 4.17 0.86 13.84
C GLU A 102 3.21 0.73 15.01
N GLY A 103 3.32 -0.37 15.73
CA GLY A 103 2.43 -0.63 16.85
C GLY A 103 2.63 -1.97 17.55
N GLU A 104 1.70 -2.24 18.47
CA GLU A 104 1.67 -3.42 19.32
C GLU A 104 0.35 -4.18 19.16
N TYR A 105 0.34 -5.47 19.48
CA TYR A 105 -0.88 -6.27 19.50
C TYR A 105 -1.55 -6.23 20.88
N GLU A 106 -2.84 -5.92 20.92
CA GLU A 106 -3.66 -5.97 22.11
C GLU A 106 -4.57 -7.22 22.13
N PRO A 107 -4.64 -7.97 23.25
CA PRO A 107 -3.85 -7.81 24.48
C PRO A 107 -2.41 -8.35 24.38
N ASN A 108 -2.13 -9.21 23.40
CA ASN A 108 -0.80 -9.70 23.04
C ASN A 108 -0.85 -10.31 21.62
N ALA A 109 0.31 -10.61 21.03
CA ALA A 109 0.41 -11.14 19.67
C ALA A 109 -0.08 -12.60 19.53
N GLU A 110 -0.12 -13.36 20.63
CA GLU A 110 -0.54 -14.77 20.65
C GLU A 110 -2.06 -14.94 20.83
N ALA A 111 -2.79 -13.87 21.17
CA ALA A 111 -4.22 -13.95 21.39
C ALA A 111 -4.98 -14.25 20.10
N GLU A 112 -5.97 -15.15 20.18
CA GLU A 112 -6.84 -15.50 19.05
C GLU A 112 -7.58 -14.28 18.46
N ASN A 113 -7.80 -13.23 19.27
CA ASN A 113 -8.43 -11.98 18.86
C ASN A 113 -7.46 -10.78 18.97
N ALA A 114 -6.17 -11.00 18.76
CA ALA A 114 -5.17 -9.95 18.76
C ALA A 114 -5.54 -8.82 17.78
N LYS A 115 -5.62 -7.59 18.29
CA LYS A 115 -5.88 -6.40 17.47
C LYS A 115 -4.63 -5.55 17.40
N LYS A 116 -4.37 -4.96 16.22
CA LYS A 116 -3.29 -3.99 16.04
C LYS A 116 -3.67 -2.69 16.74
N ASN A 117 -2.84 -2.26 17.69
CA ASN A 117 -2.85 -0.92 18.26
C ASN A 117 -1.70 -0.13 17.66
N PHE A 118 -2.00 0.94 16.94
CA PHE A 118 -1.02 1.77 16.25
C PHE A 118 -0.55 2.87 17.18
N THR A 119 0.76 2.98 17.37
CA THR A 119 1.37 3.91 18.32
C THR A 119 2.01 5.11 17.63
N HIS A 120 2.49 4.93 16.41
CA HIS A 120 3.16 5.97 15.64
C HIS A 120 3.05 5.71 14.14
N CYS A 121 2.94 6.79 13.37
CA CYS A 121 2.96 6.78 11.92
C CYS A 121 3.92 7.85 11.40
N SER A 122 4.67 7.50 10.36
CA SER A 122 5.56 8.42 9.67
C SER A 122 4.78 9.55 8.98
N LYS A 123 5.50 10.65 8.69
CA LYS A 123 5.00 11.68 7.78
C LYS A 123 4.97 11.15 6.35
N GLU A 124 4.10 11.71 5.52
CA GLU A 124 3.99 11.32 4.12
C GLU A 124 5.24 11.70 3.34
N GLN A 125 5.77 10.75 2.58
CA GLN A 125 6.95 10.97 1.77
C GLN A 125 6.77 10.48 0.34
N ALA A 126 6.93 11.42 -0.60
CA ALA A 126 6.80 11.18 -2.02
C ALA A 126 7.88 10.23 -2.55
N GLY A 127 7.48 9.07 -3.10
CA GLY A 127 8.39 8.10 -3.69
C GLY A 127 9.35 7.44 -2.70
N TYR A 128 8.96 7.39 -1.42
CA TYR A 128 9.70 6.69 -0.37
C TYR A 128 9.65 5.17 -0.55
N SER A 129 10.62 4.49 0.04
CA SER A 129 10.67 3.04 0.15
C SER A 129 10.91 2.71 1.60
N PHE A 130 10.02 1.95 2.20
CA PHE A 130 10.19 1.47 3.57
C PHE A 130 11.38 0.51 3.64
N ASP A 131 12.44 0.89 4.36
CA ASP A 131 13.55 0.00 4.73
C ASP A 131 13.42 -0.33 6.22
N PRO A 132 12.98 -1.56 6.58
CA PRO A 132 12.80 -1.96 7.97
C PRO A 132 14.06 -1.80 8.83
N ARG A 133 15.26 -1.85 8.24
CA ARG A 133 16.51 -1.79 9.00
C ARG A 133 16.80 -0.40 9.52
N GLU A 134 16.49 0.62 8.73
CA GLU A 134 16.69 2.02 9.14
C GLU A 134 15.78 2.36 10.31
N GLU A 135 14.51 1.92 10.23
CA GLU A 135 13.52 2.21 11.28
C GLU A 135 13.80 1.42 12.55
N ILE A 136 14.13 0.12 12.45
CA ILE A 136 14.51 -0.68 13.63
C ILE A 136 15.78 -0.12 14.29
N GLN A 137 16.78 0.31 13.49
CA GLN A 137 17.99 0.91 14.04
C GLN A 137 17.69 2.22 14.77
N ALA A 138 16.84 3.08 14.19
CA ALA A 138 16.44 4.33 14.82
C ALA A 138 15.76 4.08 16.17
N THR A 139 14.87 3.09 16.25
CA THR A 139 14.22 2.71 17.52
C THR A 139 15.23 2.17 18.54
N LEU A 140 16.20 1.35 18.12
CA LEU A 140 17.27 0.86 19.02
C LEU A 140 18.16 1.99 19.52
N ASP A 141 18.50 2.95 18.65
CA ASP A 141 19.29 4.12 19.00
C ASP A 141 18.57 4.98 20.05
N ASP A 142 17.27 5.23 19.85
CA ASP A 142 16.42 5.96 20.79
C ASP A 142 16.24 5.21 22.12
N ALA A 143 16.26 3.88 22.08
CA ALA A 143 16.23 3.02 23.27
C ALA A 143 17.60 2.90 23.99
N GLY A 144 18.66 3.50 23.44
CA GLY A 144 19.99 3.52 24.04
C GLY A 144 20.88 2.31 23.69
N PHE A 145 20.50 1.52 22.68
CA PHE A 145 21.22 0.33 22.21
C PHE A 145 22.01 0.60 20.91
N SER A 146 22.61 1.78 20.75
CA SER A 146 23.31 2.19 19.51
C SER A 146 24.51 1.33 19.12
N ASP A 147 25.07 0.56 20.05
CA ASP A 147 26.15 -0.37 19.76
C ASP A 147 25.66 -1.65 19.04
N VAL A 148 24.35 -1.92 19.07
CA VAL A 148 23.71 -3.06 18.40
C VAL A 148 23.28 -2.64 17.00
N LYS A 149 23.98 -3.12 15.98
CA LYS A 149 23.64 -2.83 14.59
C LYS A 149 22.68 -3.87 14.03
N VAL A 150 21.58 -3.43 13.45
CA VAL A 150 20.58 -4.33 12.83
C VAL A 150 21.19 -5.22 11.74
N LYS A 151 22.18 -4.69 11.02
CA LYS A 151 22.91 -5.41 9.95
C LYS A 151 23.72 -6.59 10.47
N ASP A 152 24.14 -6.55 11.73
CA ASP A 152 25.02 -7.54 12.33
C ASP A 152 24.23 -8.62 13.11
N LEU A 153 22.89 -8.43 13.25
CA LEU A 153 21.97 -9.39 13.88
C LEU A 153 21.81 -10.71 13.10
N GLY A 154 22.41 -10.85 11.91
CA GLY A 154 22.53 -12.11 11.17
C GLY A 154 21.23 -12.73 10.62
N TRP A 155 20.08 -12.09 10.81
CA TRP A 155 18.77 -12.54 10.30
C TRP A 155 18.41 -11.98 8.93
N TRP A 156 19.21 -11.04 8.40
CA TRP A 156 18.94 -10.35 7.15
C TRP A 156 19.85 -10.89 6.02
N PRO A 157 19.41 -11.90 5.24
CA PRO A 157 20.20 -12.40 4.11
C PRO A 157 20.20 -11.42 2.95
N GLN A 158 21.21 -11.55 2.08
CA GLN A 158 21.36 -10.74 0.86
C GLN A 158 20.13 -10.80 -0.08
N SER A 159 19.36 -11.88 -0.04
CA SER A 159 18.12 -11.99 -0.82
C SER A 159 17.00 -11.03 -0.36
N LEU A 160 17.00 -10.61 0.92
CA LEU A 160 16.12 -9.52 1.37
C LEU A 160 16.62 -8.16 0.88
N ASP A 161 17.94 -7.96 0.75
CA ASP A 161 18.50 -6.76 0.12
C ASP A 161 18.10 -6.67 -1.35
N ASP A 162 18.20 -7.77 -2.09
CA ASP A 162 17.77 -7.83 -3.49
C ASP A 162 16.28 -7.49 -3.64
N ALA A 163 15.44 -7.96 -2.71
CA ALA A 163 14.02 -7.64 -2.67
C ALA A 163 13.77 -6.15 -2.37
N LEU A 164 14.48 -5.56 -1.39
CA LEU A 164 14.37 -4.12 -1.09
C LEU A 164 14.86 -3.24 -2.25
N ASP A 165 15.94 -3.64 -2.92
CA ASP A 165 16.46 -2.92 -4.07
C ASP A 165 15.53 -2.99 -5.28
N LEU A 166 14.66 -4.01 -5.35
CA LEU A 166 13.55 -4.07 -6.30
C LEU A 166 12.36 -3.19 -5.86
N VAL A 167 12.09 -3.07 -4.56
CA VAL A 167 10.99 -2.25 -4.01
C VAL A 167 11.20 -0.76 -4.31
N LYS A 168 12.40 -0.22 -4.10
CA LYS A 168 12.72 1.21 -4.29
C LYS A 168 12.29 1.78 -5.65
N PRO A 169 12.70 1.20 -6.81
CA PRO A 169 12.28 1.71 -8.11
C PRO A 169 10.77 1.51 -8.35
N ILE A 170 10.17 0.44 -7.82
CA ILE A 170 8.74 0.16 -7.98
C ILE A 170 7.90 1.17 -7.23
N THR A 171 8.17 1.46 -5.96
CA THR A 171 7.40 2.44 -5.17
C THR A 171 7.53 3.84 -5.75
N ARG A 172 8.73 4.22 -6.20
CA ARG A 172 8.95 5.51 -6.88
C ARG A 172 8.17 5.60 -8.20
N ALA A 173 8.18 4.55 -9.01
CA ALA A 173 7.40 4.50 -10.26
C ALA A 173 5.90 4.55 -9.97
N ALA A 174 5.41 3.78 -8.99
CA ALA A 174 4.02 3.78 -8.57
C ALA A 174 3.56 5.16 -8.11
N PHE A 175 4.39 5.87 -7.32
CA PHE A 175 4.09 7.24 -6.88
C PHE A 175 3.89 8.20 -8.07
N ILE A 176 4.80 8.18 -9.04
CA ILE A 176 4.70 9.02 -10.25
C ILE A 176 3.43 8.69 -11.03
N LEU A 177 3.12 7.39 -11.18
CA LEU A 177 1.92 6.94 -11.87
C LEU A 177 0.65 7.35 -11.13
N PHE A 178 0.59 7.26 -9.79
CA PHE A 178 -0.54 7.72 -8.99
C PHE A 178 -0.82 9.22 -9.19
N VAL A 179 0.23 10.04 -9.18
CA VAL A 179 0.09 11.49 -9.44
C VAL A 179 -0.44 11.74 -10.85
N ALA A 180 0.10 11.04 -11.85
CA ALA A 180 -0.36 11.14 -13.23
C ALA A 180 -1.83 10.68 -13.37
N GLU A 181 -2.20 9.57 -12.73
CA GLU A 181 -3.57 9.04 -12.70
C GLU A 181 -4.55 10.08 -12.16
N CYS A 182 -4.26 10.67 -10.98
CA CYS A 182 -5.09 11.70 -10.38
C CYS A 182 -5.33 12.87 -11.36
N VAL A 183 -4.27 13.39 -11.99
CA VAL A 183 -4.37 14.49 -12.96
C VAL A 183 -5.25 14.09 -14.16
N VAL A 184 -5.05 12.89 -14.72
CA VAL A 184 -5.83 12.42 -15.86
C VAL A 184 -7.31 12.21 -15.48
N ILE A 185 -7.60 11.69 -14.28
CA ILE A 185 -8.98 11.53 -13.78
C ILE A 185 -9.66 12.90 -13.62
N PHE A 186 -8.97 13.91 -13.10
CA PHE A 186 -9.51 15.28 -13.02
C PHE A 186 -9.85 15.84 -14.41
N VAL A 187 -8.98 15.64 -15.39
CA VAL A 187 -9.24 16.03 -16.79
C VAL A 187 -10.44 15.26 -17.36
N CYS A 188 -10.56 13.96 -17.07
CA CYS A 188 -11.71 13.15 -17.47
C CYS A 188 -13.02 13.66 -16.86
N LEU A 189 -13.03 13.99 -15.56
CA LEU A 189 -14.19 14.54 -14.88
C LEU A 189 -14.63 15.87 -15.49
N PHE A 190 -13.70 16.78 -15.70
CA PHE A 190 -13.99 18.07 -16.33
C PHE A 190 -14.56 17.88 -17.74
N SER A 191 -13.94 17.01 -18.54
CA SER A 191 -14.38 16.70 -19.90
C SER A 191 -15.78 16.03 -19.92
N ALA A 192 -16.08 15.17 -18.95
CA ALA A 192 -17.38 14.52 -18.80
C ALA A 192 -18.48 15.52 -18.44
N VAL A 193 -18.19 16.48 -17.55
CA VAL A 193 -19.13 17.57 -17.20
C VAL A 193 -19.36 18.48 -18.40
N VAL A 194 -18.32 18.86 -19.14
CA VAL A 194 -18.50 19.65 -20.38
C VAL A 194 -19.34 18.88 -21.41
N ALA A 195 -19.11 17.58 -21.58
CA ALA A 195 -19.88 16.72 -22.49
C ALA A 195 -21.36 16.59 -22.12
N PHE A 196 -21.70 16.79 -20.84
CA PHE A 196 -23.10 16.81 -20.37
C PHE A 196 -23.88 17.99 -20.95
N PHE A 197 -23.23 19.16 -21.07
CA PHE A 197 -23.82 20.40 -21.59
C PHE A 197 -23.59 20.59 -23.09
N ALA A 198 -22.41 20.23 -23.62
CA ALA A 198 -22.01 20.49 -25.00
C ALA A 198 -22.10 19.23 -25.89
N SER A 199 -22.79 19.34 -27.03
CA SER A 199 -23.07 18.22 -27.94
C SER A 199 -22.07 18.17 -29.11
N GLY A 200 -20.81 17.80 -28.86
CA GLY A 200 -19.77 17.69 -29.89
C GLY A 200 -19.18 16.30 -30.04
N ARG A 201 -18.88 15.88 -31.29
CA ARG A 201 -18.19 14.59 -31.57
C ARG A 201 -16.72 14.61 -31.11
N VAL A 202 -16.08 15.78 -31.15
CA VAL A 202 -14.72 16.00 -30.62
C VAL A 202 -14.64 15.73 -29.12
N SER A 203 -15.64 16.18 -28.36
CA SER A 203 -15.72 15.92 -26.91
C SER A 203 -15.84 14.43 -26.58
N ALA A 204 -16.54 13.65 -27.42
CA ALA A 204 -16.60 12.19 -27.25
C ALA A 204 -15.25 11.52 -27.51
N CYS A 205 -14.54 11.88 -28.59
CA CYS A 205 -13.20 11.33 -28.87
C CYS A 205 -12.18 11.68 -27.78
N CYS A 206 -12.19 12.92 -27.29
CA CYS A 206 -11.31 13.33 -26.19
C CYS A 206 -11.59 12.53 -24.91
N ASN A 207 -12.87 12.32 -24.57
CA ASN A 207 -13.23 11.50 -23.41
C ASN A 207 -12.74 10.06 -23.55
N ILE A 208 -12.90 9.41 -24.71
CA ILE A 208 -12.38 8.06 -24.94
C ILE A 208 -10.86 8.00 -24.71
N PHE A 209 -10.11 8.93 -25.30
CA PHE A 209 -8.66 8.95 -25.19
C PHE A 209 -8.18 9.08 -23.73
N PHE A 210 -8.69 10.08 -22.99
CA PHE A 210 -8.27 10.30 -21.61
C PHE A 210 -8.74 9.17 -20.67
N ASN A 211 -9.94 8.61 -20.88
CA ASN A 211 -10.40 7.49 -20.06
C ASN A 211 -9.60 6.21 -20.32
N LEU A 212 -9.23 5.94 -21.58
CA LEU A 212 -8.35 4.82 -21.89
C LEU A 212 -6.96 5.02 -21.26
N LEU A 213 -6.42 6.24 -21.32
CA LEU A 213 -5.16 6.57 -20.67
C LEU A 213 -5.24 6.38 -19.14
N ALA A 214 -6.30 6.88 -18.49
CA ALA A 214 -6.52 6.70 -17.06
C ALA A 214 -6.60 5.22 -16.68
N PHE A 215 -7.36 4.42 -17.44
CA PHE A 215 -7.47 2.98 -17.23
C PHE A 215 -6.11 2.28 -17.35
N LEU A 216 -5.31 2.59 -18.37
CA LEU A 216 -4.00 1.97 -18.56
C LEU A 216 -3.01 2.33 -17.43
N ILE A 217 -3.01 3.59 -16.98
CA ILE A 217 -2.20 4.02 -15.83
C ILE A 217 -2.65 3.27 -14.57
N SER A 218 -3.95 3.22 -14.29
CA SER A 218 -4.52 2.50 -13.14
C SER A 218 -4.17 1.01 -13.15
N ALA A 219 -4.29 0.36 -14.31
CA ALA A 219 -3.94 -1.05 -14.47
C ALA A 219 -2.45 -1.29 -14.26
N ALA A 220 -1.58 -0.38 -14.73
CA ALA A 220 -0.14 -0.46 -14.48
C ALA A 220 0.19 -0.32 -12.98
N ILE A 221 -0.44 0.63 -12.29
CA ILE A 221 -0.30 0.81 -10.83
C ILE A 221 -0.74 -0.46 -10.09
N SER A 222 -1.97 -0.94 -10.34
CA SER A 222 -2.51 -2.14 -9.69
C SER A 222 -1.61 -3.35 -9.92
N SER A 223 -1.05 -3.49 -11.12
CA SER A 223 -0.13 -4.59 -11.46
C SER A 223 1.22 -4.46 -10.73
N LEU A 224 1.83 -3.27 -10.73
CA LEU A 224 3.10 -3.00 -10.03
C LEU A 224 2.97 -3.24 -8.53
N MET A 225 1.90 -2.73 -7.92
CA MET A 225 1.64 -2.93 -6.50
C MET A 225 1.33 -4.41 -6.19
N THR A 226 0.63 -5.12 -7.07
CA THR A 226 0.42 -6.58 -6.92
C THR A 226 1.76 -7.30 -6.91
N ALA A 227 2.67 -6.97 -7.84
CA ALA A 227 4.00 -7.57 -7.90
C ALA A 227 4.80 -7.28 -6.61
N LEU A 228 4.78 -6.04 -6.13
CA LEU A 228 5.43 -5.64 -4.87
C LEU A 228 4.88 -6.43 -3.68
N VAL A 229 3.56 -6.56 -3.55
CA VAL A 229 2.92 -7.31 -2.45
C VAL A 229 3.30 -8.79 -2.50
N VAL A 230 3.31 -9.40 -3.68
CA VAL A 230 3.62 -10.84 -3.84
C VAL A 230 5.10 -11.10 -3.58
N VAL A 231 6.00 -10.34 -4.20
CA VAL A 231 7.44 -10.50 -4.04
C VAL A 231 7.89 -10.17 -2.62
N GLY A 232 7.42 -9.05 -2.06
CA GLY A 232 7.74 -8.65 -0.70
C GLY A 232 7.32 -9.70 0.33
N LYS A 233 6.10 -10.23 0.23
CA LYS A 233 5.65 -11.31 1.11
C LYS A 233 6.42 -12.60 0.93
N ALA A 234 6.71 -12.99 -0.31
CA ALA A 234 7.44 -14.23 -0.58
C ALA A 234 8.85 -14.15 0.02
N ALA A 235 9.60 -13.08 -0.28
CA ALA A 235 10.95 -12.89 0.22
C ALA A 235 10.98 -12.85 1.76
N ILE A 236 10.10 -12.06 2.40
CA ILE A 236 10.11 -11.95 3.86
C ILE A 236 9.67 -13.24 4.53
N ASN A 237 8.67 -13.95 4.02
CA ASN A 237 8.25 -15.22 4.64
C ASN A 237 9.24 -16.35 4.40
N GLU A 238 9.94 -16.37 3.27
CA GLU A 238 10.97 -17.37 2.97
C GLU A 238 12.18 -17.20 3.88
N TYR A 239 12.68 -15.97 4.04
CA TYR A 239 13.92 -15.71 4.77
C TYR A 239 13.72 -15.26 6.22
N GLY A 240 12.60 -14.63 6.54
CA GLY A 240 12.31 -14.07 7.86
C GLY A 240 11.64 -15.04 8.83
N SER A 241 10.98 -16.09 8.33
CA SER A 241 10.19 -17.01 9.18
C SER A 241 11.03 -17.80 10.18
N ASP A 242 12.30 -18.06 9.86
CA ASP A 242 13.27 -18.69 10.77
C ASP A 242 13.72 -17.78 11.90
N TYR A 243 13.49 -16.48 11.78
CA TYR A 243 13.81 -15.49 12.79
C TYR A 243 12.57 -14.91 13.48
N GLY A 244 11.37 -15.42 13.17
CA GLY A 244 10.11 -14.94 13.74
C GLY A 244 9.56 -13.68 13.06
N VAL A 245 10.01 -13.40 11.84
CA VAL A 245 9.54 -12.29 11.00
C VAL A 245 8.59 -12.83 9.93
N HIS A 246 7.38 -12.27 9.86
CA HIS A 246 6.35 -12.70 8.93
C HIS A 246 5.75 -11.52 8.17
N ALA A 247 5.53 -11.69 6.87
CA ALA A 247 4.87 -10.69 6.04
C ALA A 247 3.44 -11.08 5.69
N SER A 248 2.50 -10.16 5.89
CA SER A 248 1.07 -10.30 5.58
C SER A 248 0.49 -9.01 4.97
N GLY A 249 -0.84 -8.84 4.94
CA GLY A 249 -1.48 -7.59 4.48
C GLY A 249 -1.79 -7.52 2.97
N GLY A 250 -1.91 -6.33 2.39
CA GLY A 250 -2.00 -6.07 0.94
C GLY A 250 -3.34 -6.37 0.24
N HIS A 251 -4.13 -7.31 0.73
CA HIS A 251 -5.35 -7.76 0.03
C HIS A 251 -6.44 -6.67 -0.06
N LYS A 252 -6.68 -5.91 1.02
CA LYS A 252 -7.65 -4.80 1.03
C LYS A 252 -7.19 -3.64 0.15
N PHE A 253 -5.90 -3.29 0.19
CA PHE A 253 -5.30 -2.30 -0.71
C PHE A 253 -5.45 -2.70 -2.18
N LEU A 254 -5.10 -3.95 -2.54
CA LEU A 254 -5.21 -4.43 -3.91
C LEU A 254 -6.67 -4.51 -4.37
N ALA A 255 -7.60 -4.90 -3.50
CA ALA A 255 -9.03 -4.86 -3.82
C ALA A 255 -9.48 -3.43 -4.15
N LEU A 256 -9.00 -2.44 -3.40
CA LEU A 256 -9.28 -1.04 -3.61
C LEU A 256 -8.70 -0.54 -4.95
N SER A 257 -7.44 -0.86 -5.24
CA SER A 257 -6.78 -0.44 -6.48
C SER A 257 -7.45 -1.07 -7.71
N TRP A 258 -7.74 -2.37 -7.68
CA TRP A 258 -8.44 -3.07 -8.77
C TRP A 258 -9.89 -2.59 -8.94
N ALA A 259 -10.58 -2.21 -7.85
CA ALA A 259 -11.89 -1.60 -7.95
C ALA A 259 -11.85 -0.24 -8.66
N ALA A 260 -10.84 0.60 -8.38
CA ALA A 260 -10.62 1.85 -9.09
C ALA A 260 -10.35 1.59 -10.59
N THR A 261 -9.47 0.65 -10.90
CA THR A 261 -9.17 0.23 -12.29
C THR A 261 -10.43 -0.26 -13.02
N ALA A 262 -11.28 -1.05 -12.37
CA ALA A 262 -12.54 -1.52 -12.93
C ALA A 262 -13.52 -0.36 -13.19
N CYS A 263 -13.63 0.61 -12.28
CA CYS A 263 -14.46 1.81 -12.50
C CYS A 263 -14.01 2.58 -13.75
N LEU A 264 -12.70 2.73 -13.95
CA LEU A 264 -12.13 3.40 -15.13
C LEU A 264 -12.36 2.60 -16.41
N LEU A 265 -12.27 1.26 -16.36
CA LEU A 265 -12.58 0.39 -17.50
C LEU A 265 -14.04 0.55 -17.95
N VAL A 266 -14.99 0.46 -17.01
CA VAL A 266 -16.42 0.62 -17.31
C VAL A 266 -16.70 2.01 -17.87
N THR A 267 -16.01 3.03 -17.36
CA THR A 267 -16.12 4.41 -17.87
C THR A 267 -15.62 4.50 -19.31
N ALA A 268 -14.47 3.92 -19.63
CA ALA A 268 -13.94 3.88 -20.99
C ALA A 268 -14.91 3.18 -21.95
N LEU A 269 -15.47 2.03 -21.55
CA LEU A 269 -16.46 1.29 -22.35
C LEU A 269 -17.75 2.10 -22.57
N ALA A 270 -18.24 2.80 -21.54
CA ALA A 270 -19.42 3.65 -21.67
C ALA A 270 -19.20 4.77 -22.71
N TRP A 271 -18.06 5.43 -22.70
CA TRP A 271 -17.74 6.46 -23.71
C TRP A 271 -17.59 5.89 -25.11
N CYS A 272 -17.03 4.68 -25.26
CA CYS A 272 -17.00 3.98 -26.55
C CYS A 272 -18.41 3.72 -27.09
N ILE A 273 -19.33 3.23 -26.24
CA ILE A 273 -20.73 2.96 -26.61
C ILE A 273 -21.44 4.26 -27.04
N ASP A 274 -21.32 5.34 -26.26
CA ASP A 274 -21.94 6.64 -26.57
C ASP A 274 -21.37 7.29 -27.85
N CYS A 275 -20.15 6.93 -28.25
CA CYS A 275 -19.55 7.37 -29.51
C CYS A 275 -20.01 6.52 -30.71
N CYS A 276 -20.18 5.21 -30.53
CA CYS A 276 -20.51 4.27 -31.61
C CYS A 276 -22.02 4.19 -31.93
N ILE A 277 -22.91 4.53 -31.00
CA ILE A 277 -24.36 4.50 -31.27
C ILE A 277 -24.75 5.70 -32.16
N PRO A 278 -25.31 5.49 -33.37
CA PRO A 278 -25.76 6.56 -34.24
C PRO A 278 -26.88 7.37 -33.57
N ARG A 279 -26.67 8.68 -33.42
CA ARG A 279 -27.76 9.58 -33.03
C ARG A 279 -28.71 9.75 -34.21
N HIS A 280 -29.91 9.18 -34.13
CA HIS A 280 -31.03 9.62 -34.96
C HIS A 280 -31.26 11.12 -34.67
N LYS A 281 -30.79 11.98 -35.57
CA LYS A 281 -31.23 13.38 -35.60
C LYS A 281 -32.74 13.33 -35.82
N LYS A 282 -33.53 13.83 -34.86
CA LYS A 282 -34.92 14.22 -35.16
C LYS A 282 -34.82 15.26 -36.28
N GLN A 283 -35.21 14.89 -37.50
CA GLN A 283 -35.30 15.84 -38.59
C GLN A 283 -36.29 16.93 -38.17
N PRO A 284 -35.98 18.22 -38.34
CA PRO A 284 -36.99 19.25 -38.20
C PRO A 284 -38.09 18.94 -39.22
N VAL A 285 -39.34 18.81 -38.74
CA VAL A 285 -40.51 18.69 -39.62
C VAL A 285 -40.52 19.95 -40.48
N VAL A 286 -40.17 19.82 -41.75
CA VAL A 286 -40.29 20.91 -42.73
C VAL A 286 -41.78 21.00 -43.05
N GLU A 287 -42.48 21.87 -42.32
CA GLU A 287 -43.86 22.22 -42.61
C GLU A 287 -43.89 22.98 -43.94
N LYS A 288 -44.22 22.26 -45.03
CA LYS A 288 -44.45 22.87 -46.34
C LYS A 288 -45.77 23.65 -46.26
N TYR A 289 -45.68 24.97 -46.24
CA TYR A 289 -46.80 25.82 -46.60
C TYR A 289 -47.10 25.59 -48.09
N ILE A 290 -48.30 25.06 -48.39
CA ILE A 290 -48.84 24.98 -49.74
C ILE A 290 -49.68 26.26 -49.92
N GLU A 291 -49.27 27.09 -50.89
CA GLU A 291 -50.04 28.23 -51.42
C GLU A 291 -51.24 27.77 -52.25
#